data_AF-T1C5Q9-F1
#
_entry.id   AF-T1C5Q9-F1
#
_cell.length_a   1.000
_cell.length_b   1.000
_cell.length_c   1.000
_cell.angle_alpha   90.00
_cell.angle_beta   90.00
_cell.angle_gamma   90.00
#
_symmetry.space_group_name_H-M   'P 1'
#
loop_
_entity.id
_entity.type
_entity.pdbx_description
1 polymer ?
#
loop_
_entity_poly.entity_id
_entity_poly.type
_entity_poly.pdbx_seq_one_letter_code
_entity_poly.pdbx_strand_id
1 'polypeptide(L)'
;ASVVVWFSFNKLAHYGIFKRVDDALGVVHTHGVAGLTGGILTGVFADPRVVEYIGQHAAPNSAVTGLLYGHPGQVTLQLLSGLTVIAISGVGTFVLLKLIGLFVPLRYPDEVLAIGDRAIHAEVVTPDDFVTRVDSQWGSGAESPSRPDRGGKAKLPMP
;
A
#
# COMPACT_ATOMS: atom_id res chain seq x y z
N ALA A 1 -12.30 8.36 5.16
CA ALA A 1 -11.01 7.68 4.90
C ALA A 1 -10.47 7.93 3.49
N SER A 2 -11.27 7.76 2.42
CA SER A 2 -10.77 7.81 1.03
C SER A 2 -10.05 9.10 0.62
N VAL A 3 -10.52 10.27 1.09
CA VAL A 3 -9.82 11.55 0.84
C VAL A 3 -8.42 11.57 1.45
N VAL A 4 -8.28 11.07 2.69
CA VAL A 4 -6.98 10.96 3.37
C VAL A 4 -6.03 10.04 2.61
N VAL A 5 -6.54 8.89 2.15
CA VAL A 5 -5.78 7.94 1.33
C VAL A 5 -5.34 8.58 0.02
N TRP A 6 -6.25 9.28 -0.67
CA TRP A 6 -5.93 9.95 -1.93
C TRP A 6 -4.80 10.98 -1.75
N PHE A 7 -4.86 11.82 -0.71
CA PHE A 7 -3.78 12.77 -0.42
C PHE A 7 -2.47 12.07 -0.05
N SER A 8 -2.55 11.00 0.74
CA SER A 8 -1.38 10.21 1.12
C SER A 8 -0.69 9.62 -0.12
N PHE A 9 -1.46 8.99 -1.01
CA PHE A 9 -0.95 8.35 -2.21
C PHE A 9 -0.45 9.37 -3.25
N ASN A 10 -1.20 10.43 -3.53
CA ASN A 10 -0.91 11.34 -4.64
C ASN A 10 0.05 12.49 -4.27
N LYS A 11 0.27 12.73 -2.97
CA LYS A 11 1.18 13.77 -2.49
C LYS A 11 2.25 13.17 -1.61
N LEU A 12 1.88 12.60 -0.46
CA LEU A 12 2.85 12.15 0.54
C LEU A 12 3.81 11.07 0.02
N ALA A 13 3.35 10.16 -0.84
CA ALA A 13 4.18 9.13 -1.46
C ALA A 13 5.41 9.70 -2.21
N HIS A 14 5.31 10.94 -2.71
CA HIS A 14 6.39 11.58 -3.46
C HIS A 14 7.38 12.38 -2.60
N TYR A 15 7.27 12.33 -1.27
CA TYR A 15 8.14 13.08 -0.36
C TYR A 15 8.91 12.18 0.62
N GLY A 16 10.07 12.68 1.05
CA GLY A 16 10.83 12.13 2.17
C GLY A 16 11.19 10.65 2.02
N ILE A 17 10.86 9.87 3.05
CA ILE A 17 11.12 8.42 3.11
C ILE A 17 10.26 7.64 2.11
N PHE A 18 9.01 8.06 1.86
CA PHE A 18 8.10 7.33 0.98
C PHE A 18 8.57 7.32 -0.47
N LYS A 19 9.25 8.38 -0.93
CA LYS A 19 9.88 8.40 -2.25
C LYS A 19 11.08 7.43 -2.38
N ARG A 20 11.71 7.06 -1.27
CA ARG A 20 12.89 6.19 -1.24
C ARG A 20 12.55 4.72 -1.06
N VAL A 21 11.29 4.42 -0.75
CA VAL A 21 10.78 3.06 -0.54
C VAL A 21 9.98 2.68 -1.77
N ASP A 22 10.32 1.54 -2.38
CA ASP A 22 9.60 0.98 -3.50
C ASP A 22 8.37 0.19 -3.01
N ASP A 23 7.29 0.89 -2.73
CA ASP A 23 5.98 0.31 -2.40
C ASP A 23 5.19 0.07 -3.70
N ALA A 24 5.54 -1.00 -4.42
CA ALA A 24 5.07 -1.27 -5.78
C ALA A 24 3.53 -1.29 -5.93
N LEU A 25 2.80 -1.70 -4.89
CA LEU A 25 1.34 -1.74 -4.87
C LEU A 25 0.71 -0.59 -4.06
N GLY A 26 1.53 0.27 -3.46
CA GLY A 26 1.08 1.37 -2.59
C GLY A 26 0.33 0.89 -1.36
N VAL A 27 0.72 -0.25 -0.79
CA VAL A 27 0.07 -0.91 0.35
C VAL A 27 0.10 -0.02 1.60
N VAL A 28 1.18 0.72 1.81
CA VAL A 28 1.32 1.61 2.98
C VAL A 28 0.21 2.67 2.97
N HIS A 29 -0.11 3.22 1.81
CA HIS A 29 -1.11 4.27 1.67
C HIS A 29 -2.54 3.70 1.61
N THR A 30 -2.75 2.66 0.81
CA THR A 30 -4.09 2.12 0.56
C THR A 30 -4.59 1.20 1.67
N HIS A 31 -3.71 0.62 2.49
CA HIS A 31 -4.09 -0.27 3.59
C HIS A 31 -3.62 0.28 4.95
N GLY A 32 -2.35 0.67 5.06
CA GLY A 32 -1.82 1.21 6.32
C GLY A 32 -2.51 2.51 6.75
N VAL A 33 -2.43 3.55 5.92
CA VAL A 33 -3.06 4.86 6.19
C VAL A 33 -4.58 4.74 6.19
N ALA A 34 -5.17 3.96 5.28
CA ALA A 34 -6.60 3.71 5.24
C ALA A 34 -7.11 3.05 6.53
N GLY A 35 -6.43 1.99 6.98
CA GLY A 35 -6.76 1.23 8.18
C GLY A 35 -6.61 2.05 9.45
N LEU A 36 -5.49 2.78 9.61
CA LEU A 36 -5.30 3.67 10.76
C LEU A 36 -6.36 4.77 10.82
N THR A 37 -6.65 5.40 9.67
CA THR A 37 -7.71 6.40 9.56
C THR A 37 -9.06 5.79 9.93
N GLY A 38 -9.38 4.61 9.41
CA GLY A 38 -10.61 3.88 9.73
C GLY A 38 -10.73 3.59 11.22
N GLY A 39 -9.67 3.07 11.84
CA GLY A 39 -9.63 2.77 13.28
C GLY A 39 -9.87 4.01 14.14
N ILE A 40 -9.22 5.13 13.82
CA ILE A 40 -9.45 6.42 14.50
C ILE A 40 -10.91 6.85 14.35
N LEU A 41 -11.47 6.75 13.15
CA LEU A 41 -12.87 7.10 12.89
C LEU A 41 -13.85 6.20 13.64
N THR A 42 -13.56 4.91 13.81
CA THR A 42 -14.32 4.03 14.71
C THR A 42 -14.30 4.57 16.13
N GLY A 43 -13.15 5.04 16.62
CA GLY A 43 -13.05 5.66 17.95
C GLY A 43 -13.89 6.94 18.10
N VAL A 44 -14.19 7.62 16.99
CA VAL A 44 -15.05 8.81 17.00
C VAL A 44 -16.53 8.43 16.90
N PHE A 45 -16.87 7.56 15.96
CA PHE A 45 -18.24 7.34 15.47
C PHE A 45 -18.90 6.05 15.97
N ALA A 46 -18.23 5.20 16.75
CA ALA A 46 -18.83 3.95 17.22
C ALA A 46 -20.10 4.21 18.06
N ASP A 47 -21.24 3.78 17.53
CA ASP A 47 -22.55 3.92 18.17
C ASP A 47 -22.80 2.71 19.07
N PRO A 48 -23.03 2.89 20.39
CA PRO A 48 -23.28 1.78 21.31
C PRO A 48 -24.54 0.96 21.00
N ARG A 49 -25.42 1.46 20.13
CA ARG A 49 -26.61 0.74 19.67
C ARG A 49 -26.31 -0.25 18.55
N VAL A 50 -25.11 -0.19 17.96
CA VAL A 50 -24.64 -1.14 16.95
C VAL A 50 -23.85 -2.23 17.66
N VAL A 51 -24.41 -3.44 17.68
CA VAL A 51 -23.75 -4.63 18.27
C VAL A 51 -22.45 -4.91 17.51
N GLU A 52 -21.33 -4.94 18.23
CA GLU A 52 -20.02 -5.29 17.69
C GLU A 52 -19.81 -6.80 17.70
N TYR A 53 -20.13 -7.47 18.81
CA TYR A 53 -20.11 -8.92 18.90
C TYR A 53 -21.44 -9.46 19.43
N ILE A 54 -21.99 -10.42 18.70
CA ILE A 54 -23.14 -11.19 19.16
C ILE A 54 -22.65 -12.15 20.23
N GLY A 55 -23.20 -12.03 21.43
CA GLY A 55 -22.87 -12.91 22.54
C GLY A 55 -23.23 -14.35 22.19
N GLN A 56 -22.29 -15.28 22.40
CA GLN A 56 -22.57 -16.70 22.29
C GLN A 56 -23.05 -17.24 23.64
N HIS A 57 -24.00 -18.18 23.62
CA HIS A 57 -24.64 -18.73 24.82
C HIS A 57 -25.35 -17.65 25.67
N ALA A 58 -25.14 -17.65 26.99
CA ALA A 58 -25.72 -16.68 27.92
C ALA A 58 -24.90 -15.37 28.03
N ALA A 59 -23.86 -15.19 27.19
CA ALA A 59 -23.08 -13.96 27.20
C ALA A 59 -23.89 -12.81 26.57
N PRO A 60 -23.82 -11.59 27.13
CA PRO A 60 -24.45 -10.43 26.52
C PRO A 60 -23.76 -10.04 25.21
N ASN A 61 -24.50 -9.41 24.31
CA ASN A 61 -23.90 -8.71 23.17
C ASN A 61 -22.96 -7.61 23.68
N SER A 62 -21.86 -7.39 22.98
CA SER A 62 -20.96 -6.27 23.25
C SER A 62 -21.03 -5.24 22.13
N ALA A 63 -20.83 -3.98 22.52
CA ALA A 63 -20.75 -2.85 21.63
C ALA A 63 -19.68 -1.89 22.15
N VAL A 64 -19.10 -1.10 21.24
CA VAL A 64 -18.13 -0.06 21.56
C VAL A 64 -18.80 1.31 21.50
N THR A 65 -18.44 2.17 22.45
CA THR A 65 -18.89 3.56 22.49
C THR A 65 -17.76 4.46 21.99
N GLY A 66 -18.05 5.30 21.01
CA GLY A 66 -17.12 6.29 20.47
C GLY A 66 -17.22 7.66 21.16
N LEU A 67 -16.33 8.57 20.76
CA LEU A 67 -16.26 9.94 21.26
C LEU A 67 -17.61 10.66 21.20
N LEU A 68 -18.32 10.58 20.08
CA LEU A 68 -19.59 11.30 19.88
C LEU A 68 -20.74 10.75 20.73
N TYR A 69 -20.57 9.58 21.33
CA TYR A 69 -21.55 8.92 22.18
C TYR A 69 -21.15 8.92 23.67
N GLY A 70 -20.13 9.72 24.03
CA GLY A 70 -19.76 9.97 25.43
C GLY A 70 -18.51 9.23 25.92
N HIS A 71 -17.78 8.53 25.05
CA HIS A 71 -16.53 7.84 25.44
C HIS A 71 -15.31 8.38 24.67
N PRO A 72 -14.73 9.53 25.08
CA PRO A 72 -13.59 10.14 24.41
C PRO A 72 -12.33 9.27 24.43
N GLY A 73 -12.18 8.41 25.44
CA GLY A 73 -11.05 7.49 25.55
C GLY A 73 -10.94 6.49 24.39
N GLN A 74 -12.03 6.25 23.65
CA GLN A 74 -12.02 5.30 22.54
C GLN A 74 -11.04 5.69 21.43
N VAL A 75 -10.90 6.98 21.14
CA VAL A 75 -9.96 7.46 20.10
C VAL A 75 -8.52 7.10 20.49
N THR A 76 -8.16 7.27 21.76
CA THR A 76 -6.84 6.89 22.28
C THR A 76 -6.61 5.38 22.21
N LEU A 77 -7.61 4.58 22.57
CA LEU A 77 -7.51 3.12 22.47
C LEU A 77 -7.30 2.66 21.01
N GLN A 78 -8.02 3.26 20.06
CA GLN A 78 -7.85 2.96 18.64
C GLN A 78 -6.50 3.39 18.09
N LEU A 79 -5.97 4.53 18.54
CA LEU A 79 -4.62 4.97 18.19
C LEU A 79 -3.55 4.01 18.73
N LEU A 80 -3.63 3.63 20.00
CA LEU A 80 -2.71 2.68 20.61
C LEU A 80 -2.78 1.33 19.92
N SER A 81 -3.98 0.81 19.65
CA SER A 81 -4.18 -0.43 18.91
C SER A 81 -3.55 -0.36 17.52
N GLY A 82 -3.79 0.72 16.76
CA GLY A 82 -3.18 0.93 15.45
C GLY A 82 -1.65 0.97 15.50
N LEU A 83 -1.06 1.67 16.47
CA LEU A 83 0.39 1.71 16.66
C LEU A 83 0.97 0.35 17.05
N THR A 84 0.29 -0.41 17.91
CA THR A 84 0.67 -1.78 18.27
C THR A 84 0.69 -2.68 17.03
N VAL A 85 -0.35 -2.63 16.18
CA VAL A 85 -0.40 -3.39 14.93
C VAL A 85 0.74 -2.99 14.00
N ILE A 86 0.98 -1.68 13.81
CA ILE A 86 2.08 -1.19 12.97
C ILE A 86 3.44 -1.68 13.50
N ALA A 87 3.66 -1.64 14.81
CA ALA A 87 4.91 -2.07 15.42
C ALA A 87 5.13 -3.57 15.25
N ILE A 88 4.11 -4.39 15.57
CA ILE A 88 4.21 -5.85 15.45
C ILE A 88 4.38 -6.26 14.00
N SER A 89 3.58 -5.72 13.08
CA SER A 89 3.68 -6.04 11.65
C SER A 89 5.01 -5.55 11.06
N GLY A 90 5.41 -4.30 11.33
CA GLY A 90 6.65 -3.75 10.79
C GLY A 90 7.90 -4.46 11.31
N VAL A 91 8.05 -4.54 12.64
CA VAL A 91 9.22 -5.17 13.27
C VAL A 91 9.20 -6.68 13.05
N GLY A 92 8.04 -7.32 13.23
CA GLY A 92 7.87 -8.75 13.04
C GLY A 92 8.19 -9.18 11.61
N THR A 93 7.62 -8.52 10.61
CA THR A 93 7.93 -8.82 9.20
C THR A 93 9.40 -8.55 8.89
N PHE A 94 9.99 -7.46 9.39
CA PHE A 94 11.42 -7.19 9.19
C PHE A 94 12.31 -8.32 9.75
N VAL A 95 12.07 -8.74 10.99
CA VAL A 95 12.82 -9.83 11.62
C VAL A 95 12.64 -11.13 10.83
N LEU A 96 11.41 -11.48 10.47
CA LEU A 96 11.13 -12.69 9.68
C LEU A 96 11.85 -12.68 8.33
N LEU A 97 11.78 -11.58 7.58
CA LEU A 97 12.48 -11.43 6.32
C LEU A 97 13.99 -11.57 6.51
N LYS A 98 14.57 -10.96 7.55
CA LYS A 98 16.00 -11.10 7.85
C LYS A 98 16.39 -12.54 8.15
N LEU A 99 15.58 -13.28 8.91
CA LEU A 99 15.81 -14.70 9.21
C LEU A 99 15.73 -15.57 7.95
N ILE A 100 14.72 -15.36 7.11
CA ILE A 100 14.58 -16.08 5.82
C ILE A 100 15.76 -15.75 4.91
N GLY A 101 16.18 -14.48 4.88
CA GLY A 101 17.32 -13.98 4.12
C GLY A 101 18.68 -14.60 4.49
N LEU A 102 18.76 -15.33 5.61
CA LEU A 102 19.95 -16.11 5.96
C LEU A 102 20.08 -17.40 5.14
N PHE A 103 18.95 -17.92 4.62
CA PHE A 103 18.89 -19.21 3.93
C PHE A 103 18.64 -19.05 2.42
N VAL A 104 17.83 -18.06 2.02
CA VAL A 104 17.47 -17.83 0.62
C VAL A 104 17.52 -16.34 0.27
N PRO A 105 17.96 -15.97 -0.94
CA PRO A 105 17.91 -14.58 -1.38
C PRO A 105 16.45 -14.11 -1.49
N LEU A 106 16.13 -12.96 -0.87
CA LEU A 106 14.78 -12.41 -0.86
C LEU A 106 14.37 -11.70 -2.17
N ARG A 107 15.35 -11.42 -3.06
CA ARG A 107 15.15 -10.69 -4.31
C ARG A 107 16.08 -11.24 -5.38
N TYR A 108 15.57 -11.39 -6.61
CA TYR A 108 16.37 -11.76 -7.77
C TYR A 108 17.34 -10.65 -8.18
N PRO A 109 18.45 -10.99 -8.87
CA PRO A 109 19.33 -10.00 -9.50
C PRO A 109 18.58 -9.10 -10.51
N ASP A 110 19.03 -7.86 -10.67
CA ASP A 110 18.36 -6.86 -11.53
C ASP A 110 18.27 -7.32 -13.00
N GLU A 111 19.25 -8.08 -13.49
CA GLU A 111 19.25 -8.67 -14.84
C GLU A 111 18.14 -9.71 -15.05
N VAL A 112 17.82 -10.50 -14.03
CA VAL A 112 16.71 -11.47 -14.06
C VAL A 112 15.38 -10.73 -13.96
N LEU A 113 15.28 -9.74 -13.07
CA LEU A 113 14.09 -8.91 -12.90
C LEU A 113 13.76 -8.08 -14.17
N ALA A 114 14.77 -7.69 -14.96
CA ALA A 114 14.58 -6.98 -16.21
C ALA A 114 13.92 -7.84 -17.31
N ILE A 115 14.18 -9.16 -17.30
CA ILE A 115 13.50 -10.12 -18.18
C ILE A 115 12.10 -10.46 -17.64
N GLY A 116 11.98 -10.51 -16.32
CA GLY A 116 10.71 -10.73 -15.62
C GLY A 116 10.25 -12.19 -15.71
N ASP A 117 8.98 -12.38 -16.03
CA ASP A 117 8.26 -13.65 -15.92
C ASP A 117 8.91 -14.80 -16.72
N ARG A 118 9.44 -14.50 -17.89
CA ARG A 118 10.17 -15.46 -18.73
C ARG A 118 11.39 -16.06 -18.05
N ALA A 119 12.10 -15.29 -17.25
CA ALA A 119 13.31 -15.77 -16.57
C ALA A 119 12.98 -16.54 -15.29
N ILE A 120 11.81 -16.31 -14.69
CA ILE A 120 11.44 -16.89 -13.39
C ILE A 120 10.53 -18.11 -13.57
N HIS A 121 9.52 -18.02 -14.43
CA HIS A 121 8.49 -19.06 -14.64
C HIS A 121 8.53 -19.71 -16.02
N ALA A 122 9.43 -19.27 -16.92
CA ALA A 122 9.53 -19.73 -18.31
C ALA A 122 8.22 -19.58 -19.11
N GLU A 123 7.37 -18.63 -18.71
CA GLU A 123 6.07 -18.38 -19.32
C GLU A 123 5.99 -17.01 -19.99
N VAL A 124 4.99 -16.87 -20.87
CA VAL A 124 4.74 -15.67 -21.65
C VAL A 124 3.25 -15.35 -21.56
N VAL A 125 2.91 -14.28 -20.84
CA VAL A 125 1.50 -13.84 -20.67
C VAL A 125 0.89 -13.38 -21.99
N THR A 126 1.63 -12.56 -22.74
CA THR A 126 1.24 -12.09 -24.07
C THR A 126 2.36 -12.37 -25.05
N PRO A 127 2.07 -12.93 -26.24
CA PRO A 127 3.06 -13.12 -27.29
C PRO A 127 3.86 -11.83 -27.55
N ASP A 128 5.15 -11.95 -27.89
CA ASP A 128 6.00 -10.78 -28.19
C ASP A 128 5.45 -9.92 -29.32
N ASP A 129 4.70 -10.55 -30.22
CA ASP A 129 4.04 -9.91 -31.34
C ASP A 129 2.68 -9.29 -30.98
N PHE A 130 2.18 -9.46 -29.76
CA PHE A 130 0.89 -8.89 -29.34
C PHE A 130 0.97 -7.37 -29.21
N VAL A 131 2.01 -6.84 -28.56
CA VAL A 131 2.19 -5.39 -28.41
C VAL A 131 2.40 -4.74 -29.78
N THR A 132 3.26 -5.34 -30.62
CA THR A 132 3.50 -4.84 -31.98
C THR A 132 2.27 -4.99 -32.89
N ARG A 133 1.43 -6.01 -32.70
CA ARG A 133 0.13 -6.12 -33.37
C ARG A 133 -0.87 -5.07 -32.90
N VAL A 134 -0.95 -4.75 -31.62
CA VAL A 134 -1.86 -3.69 -31.12
C VAL A 134 -1.42 -2.33 -31.65
N ASP A 135 -0.12 -2.02 -31.63
CA ASP A 135 0.42 -0.77 -32.16
C ASP A 135 0.19 -0.65 -33.68
N SER A 136 0.38 -1.75 -34.43
CA SER A 136 0.13 -1.76 -35.88
C SER A 136 -1.36 -1.81 -36.26
N GLN A 137 -2.22 -2.37 -35.41
CA GLN A 137 -3.67 -2.46 -35.64
C GLN A 137 -4.41 -1.18 -35.24
N TRP A 138 -3.88 -0.42 -34.27
CA TRP A 138 -4.44 0.87 -33.84
C TRP A 138 -3.83 2.09 -34.54
N GLY A 139 -2.73 1.93 -35.30
CA GLY A 139 -2.21 2.99 -36.17
C GLY A 139 -1.96 4.31 -35.44
N SER A 140 -1.35 4.28 -34.26
CA SER A 140 -0.87 5.51 -33.62
C SER A 140 0.52 5.83 -34.18
N GLY A 141 0.63 6.90 -34.96
CA GLY A 141 1.90 7.55 -35.30
C GLY A 141 2.59 8.17 -34.08
N ALA A 142 2.61 7.49 -32.95
CA ALA A 142 3.29 7.89 -31.74
C ALA A 142 4.65 7.20 -31.71
N GLU A 143 5.64 7.87 -32.27
CA GLU A 143 7.05 7.56 -32.04
C GLU A 143 7.28 7.45 -30.52
N SER A 144 7.83 6.31 -30.09
CA SER A 144 8.18 6.10 -28.68
C SER A 144 9.08 7.27 -28.23
N PRO A 145 8.78 7.98 -27.12
CA PRO A 145 9.67 9.04 -26.65
C PRO A 145 11.03 8.43 -26.36
N SER A 146 12.05 8.85 -27.09
CA SER A 146 13.42 8.48 -26.79
C SER A 146 13.72 8.90 -25.35
N ARG A 147 14.12 7.92 -24.54
CA ARG A 147 14.47 8.13 -23.14
C ARG A 147 15.63 9.14 -23.12
N PRO A 148 15.50 10.32 -22.48
CA PRO A 148 16.61 11.25 -22.43
C PRO A 148 17.76 10.58 -21.67
N ASP A 149 18.93 10.65 -22.27
CA ASP A 149 20.18 10.24 -21.68
C ASP A 149 20.35 10.91 -20.31
N ARG A 150 20.79 10.13 -19.32
CA ARG A 150 21.18 10.67 -18.00
C ARG A 150 22.48 11.45 -18.16
N GLY A 151 22.41 12.64 -18.76
CA GLY A 151 23.56 13.51 -19.00
C GLY A 151 23.25 15.01 -18.98
N GLY A 152 22.05 15.42 -19.39
CA GLY A 152 21.67 16.84 -19.43
C GLY A 152 20.83 17.28 -18.24
N LYS A 153 21.26 18.34 -17.52
CA LYS A 153 20.45 18.97 -16.48
C LYS A 153 19.15 19.55 -17.07
N ALA A 154 18.02 18.86 -16.88
CA ALA A 154 16.72 19.36 -17.28
C ALA A 154 16.24 20.46 -16.32
N LYS A 155 16.07 21.67 -16.86
CA LYS A 155 15.47 22.83 -16.21
C LYS A 155 13.95 22.65 -16.25
N LEU A 156 13.31 22.44 -15.10
CA LEU A 156 11.85 22.34 -15.01
C LEU A 156 11.20 23.72 -15.22
N PRO A 157 10.18 23.86 -16.09
CA PRO A 157 9.28 25.00 -16.04
C PRO A 157 8.27 24.78 -14.90
N MET A 158 8.14 25.78 -14.03
CA MET A 158 7.13 25.85 -12.97
C MET A 158 5.86 26.52 -13.53
N PRO A 159 4.66 26.17 -13.04
CA PRO A 159 3.54 27.10 -13.01
C PRO A 159 3.73 28.20 -11.96
#